data_AF-A0A0P9G590-F1
#
_entry.id   AF-A0A0P9G590-F1
#
_cell.length_a   1.000
_cell.length_b   1.000
_cell.length_c   1.000
_cell.angle_alpha   90.00
_cell.angle_beta   90.00
_cell.angle_gamma   90.00
#
_symmetry.space_group_name_H-M   'P 1'
#
loop_
_entity.id
_entity.type
_entity.pdbx_description
1 polymer ?
#
loop_
_entity_poly.entity_id
_entity_poly.type
_entity_poly.pdbx_seq_one_letter_code
_entity_poly.pdbx_strand_id
1 'polypeptide(L)'
;MCNDVTTIVHAAINSAGIAWLPFDIARSYIQQQQLVPILTEYSLEASQLWAVYLSRSYQSPLVRAFIDFLSDSWQQDILPNK
;
A
#
# COMPACT_ATOMS: atom_id res chain seq x y z
N MET A 1 -9.87 16.84 8.90
CA MET A 1 -9.96 15.36 8.82
C MET A 1 -9.03 14.91 7.71
N CYS A 2 -8.09 14.02 7.99
CA CYS A 2 -7.21 13.43 6.99
C CYS A 2 -7.84 12.09 6.57
N ASN A 3 -8.49 12.01 5.41
CA ASN A 3 -9.10 10.76 4.92
C ASN A 3 -8.34 10.14 3.74
N ASP A 4 -7.24 10.76 3.32
CA ASP A 4 -6.44 10.35 2.19
C ASP A 4 -4.98 10.19 2.63
N VAL A 5 -4.35 9.10 2.19
CA VAL A 5 -2.97 8.77 2.50
C VAL A 5 -2.00 9.86 2.02
N THR A 6 -2.27 10.50 0.88
CA THR A 6 -1.45 11.58 0.34
C THR A 6 -1.35 12.77 1.31
N THR A 7 -2.46 13.13 1.96
CA THR A 7 -2.48 14.26 2.90
C THR A 7 -1.70 13.90 4.18
N ILE A 8 -1.80 12.64 4.62
CA ILE A 8 -1.02 12.13 5.76
C ILE A 8 0.49 12.14 5.46
N VAL A 9 0.89 11.70 4.26
CA VAL A 9 2.28 11.73 3.81
C VAL A 9 2.81 13.16 3.77
N HIS A 10 2.06 14.08 3.16
CA HIS A 10 2.46 15.49 3.11
C HIS A 10 2.59 16.11 4.50
N ALA A 11 1.73 15.75 5.45
CA ALA A 11 1.86 16.19 6.83
C ALA A 11 3.15 15.66 7.47
N ALA A 12 3.47 14.38 7.29
CA ALA A 12 4.70 13.77 7.81
C ALA A 12 5.96 14.42 7.21
N ILE A 13 5.99 14.65 5.89
CA ILE A 13 7.11 15.32 5.21
C ILE A 13 7.31 16.75 5.72
N ASN A 14 6.22 17.48 6.00
CA ASN A 14 6.28 18.85 6.54
C ASN A 14 6.55 18.88 8.05
N SER A 15 7.14 17.83 8.63
CA SER A 15 7.49 17.74 10.05
C SER A 15 6.31 17.89 11.02
N ALA A 16 5.09 17.60 10.57
CA ALA A 16 3.90 17.67 11.42
C ALA A 16 3.75 16.44 12.36
N GLY A 17 4.67 15.46 12.29
CA GLY A 17 4.72 14.32 13.20
C GLY A 17 5.13 13.00 12.55
N ILE A 18 4.75 11.90 13.19
CA ILE A 18 5.00 10.52 12.73
C ILE A 18 3.71 10.00 12.07
N ALA A 19 3.85 9.35 10.92
CA ALA A 19 2.73 8.73 10.20
C ALA A 19 2.96 7.23 10.02
N TRP A 20 1.89 6.46 10.15
CA TRP A 20 1.88 5.04 9.81
C TRP A 20 1.37 4.88 8.38
N LEU A 21 2.19 4.29 7.51
CA LEU A 21 1.97 4.24 6.07
C LEU A 21 2.24 2.83 5.54
N PRO A 22 1.47 2.35 4.54
CA PRO A 22 1.82 1.17 3.77
C PRO A 22 3.21 1.32 3.13
N PHE A 23 3.97 0.23 3.11
CA PHE A 23 5.35 0.24 2.64
C PHE A 23 5.48 0.73 1.20
N ASP A 24 4.57 0.32 0.31
CA ASP A 24 4.60 0.69 -1.11
C ASP A 24 4.54 2.20 -1.33
N ILE A 25 3.74 2.89 -0.51
CA ILE A 25 3.60 4.34 -0.58
C ILE A 25 4.84 4.99 0.04
N ALA A 26 5.30 4.52 1.19
CA ALA A 26 6.46 5.09 1.87
C ALA A 26 7.78 4.88 1.11
N ARG A 27 7.90 3.78 0.34
CA ARG A 27 9.12 3.36 -0.38
C ARG A 27 9.72 4.48 -1.22
N SER A 28 8.90 5.16 -2.03
CA SER A 28 9.35 6.23 -2.92
C SER A 28 9.88 7.44 -2.15
N TYR A 29 9.22 7.83 -1.06
CA TYR A 29 9.65 8.94 -0.20
C TYR A 29 10.88 8.60 0.65
N ILE A 30 11.03 7.34 1.07
CA ILE A 30 12.23 6.86 1.76
C ILE A 30 13.44 6.85 0.80
N GLN A 31 13.26 6.37 -0.44
CA GLN A 31 14.31 6.42 -1.47
C GLN A 31 14.75 7.86 -1.78
N GLN A 32 13.83 8.82 -1.71
CA GLN A 32 14.10 10.25 -1.89
C GLN A 32 14.61 10.95 -0.61
N GLN A 33 14.85 10.21 0.48
CA GLN A 33 15.29 10.72 1.78
C GLN A 33 14.33 11.75 2.40
N GLN A 34 13.06 11.77 1.99
CA GLN A 34 12.02 12.65 2.54
C GLN A 34 11.35 12.05 3.77
N LEU A 35 11.38 10.73 3.92
CA LEU A 35 10.90 10.00 5.08
C LEU A 35 11.98 9.06 5.61
N VAL A 36 12.04 8.90 6.92
CA VAL A 36 12.95 7.96 7.59
C VAL A 36 12.11 6.89 8.30
N PRO A 37 12.32 5.59 8.01
CA PRO A 37 11.61 4.53 8.70
C PRO A 37 12.09 4.48 10.16
N ILE A 38 11.14 4.38 11.08
CA ILE A 38 11.39 4.24 12.52
C ILE A 38 10.68 2.98 13.03
N LEU A 39 11.11 2.45 14.19
CA LEU A 39 10.52 1.26 14.81
C LEU A 39 10.51 0.03 13.87
N THR A 40 11.55 -0.14 13.05
CA THR A 40 11.66 -1.24 12.07
C THR A 40 11.72 -2.62 12.71
N GLU A 41 12.01 -2.69 14.00
CA GLU A 41 11.99 -3.91 14.82
C GLU A 41 10.57 -4.35 15.20
N TYR A 42 9.57 -3.48 15.05
CA TYR A 42 8.16 -3.78 15.25
C TYR A 42 7.46 -4.01 13.90
N SER A 43 7.31 -5.28 13.52
CA SER A 43 6.50 -5.65 12.36
C SER A 43 5.03 -5.71 12.78
N LEU A 44 4.21 -4.83 12.22
CA LEU A 44 2.76 -4.99 12.24
C LEU A 44 2.33 -5.85 11.05
N GLU A 45 1.30 -6.67 11.25
CA GLU A 45 0.75 -7.51 10.19
C GLU A 45 0.33 -6.66 8.98
N ALA A 46 0.74 -7.10 7.79
CA ALA A 46 0.41 -6.42 6.56
C ALA A 46 -1.12 -6.37 6.39
N SER A 47 -1.65 -5.19 6.06
CA SER A 47 -3.07 -5.05 5.73
C SER A 47 -3.38 -5.80 4.43
N GLN A 48 -4.26 -6.79 4.50
CA GLN A 48 -4.70 -7.54 3.32
C GLN A 48 -5.56 -6.65 2.40
N LEU A 49 -5.16 -6.48 1.15
CA LEU A 49 -5.99 -5.83 0.12
C LEU A 49 -6.98 -6.85 -0.45
N TRP A 50 -8.26 -6.45 -0.54
CA TRP A 50 -9.32 -7.30 -1.07
C TRP A 50 -9.90 -6.73 -2.37
N ALA A 51 -9.90 -7.54 -3.42
CA ALA A 51 -10.67 -7.25 -4.63
C ALA A 51 -12.13 -7.68 -4.42
N VAL A 52 -13.04 -6.71 -4.28
CA VAL A 52 -14.48 -6.97 -4.08
C VAL A 52 -15.23 -6.79 -5.39
N TYR A 53 -15.95 -7.82 -5.83
CA TYR A 53 -16.75 -7.80 -7.05
C TYR A 53 -18.02 -8.66 -6.90
N LEU A 54 -19.04 -8.35 -7.69
CA LEU A 54 -20.31 -9.07 -7.66
C LEU A 54 -20.16 -10.46 -8.30
N SER A 55 -20.43 -11.51 -7.51
CA SER A 55 -20.40 -12.91 -7.95
C SER A 55 -21.33 -13.23 -9.13
N ARG A 56 -22.31 -12.37 -9.43
CA ARG A 56 -23.39 -12.62 -10.40
C ARG A 56 -23.15 -11.99 -11.78
N SER A 57 -21.96 -11.46 -12.04
CA SER A 57 -21.62 -10.95 -13.38
C SER A 57 -21.22 -12.13 -14.27
N TYR A 58 -22.20 -12.59 -15.04
CA TYR A 58 -22.25 -13.86 -15.76
C TYR A 58 -21.31 -13.91 -16.98
N GLN A 59 -19.99 -13.93 -16.77
CA GLN A 59 -18.94 -13.99 -17.80
C GLN A 59 -18.33 -12.63 -18.15
N SER A 60 -17.38 -12.18 -17.35
CA SER A 60 -16.21 -11.55 -17.95
C SER A 60 -14.97 -12.29 -17.46
N PRO A 61 -14.60 -13.41 -18.13
CA PRO A 61 -13.28 -14.03 -17.94
C PRO A 61 -12.16 -12.99 -17.98
N LEU A 62 -12.37 -11.88 -18.71
CA LEU A 62 -11.49 -10.73 -18.76
C LEU A 62 -11.36 -10.03 -17.40
N VAL A 63 -12.45 -9.78 -16.66
CA VAL A 63 -12.37 -9.20 -15.30
C VAL A 63 -11.65 -10.16 -14.35
N ARG A 64 -11.90 -11.47 -14.45
CA ARG A 64 -11.21 -12.45 -13.62
C ARG A 64 -9.72 -12.53 -13.95
N ALA A 65 -9.37 -12.62 -15.22
CA ALA A 65 -7.98 -12.61 -15.69
C ALA A 65 -7.27 -11.30 -15.30
N PHE A 66 -7.97 -10.16 -15.30
CA PHE A 66 -7.43 -8.90 -14.83
C PHE A 66 -7.18 -8.91 -13.31
N ILE A 67 -8.11 -9.44 -12.52
CA ILE A 67 -7.91 -9.59 -11.06
C ILE A 67 -6.77 -10.56 -10.77
N ASP A 68 -6.68 -11.68 -11.49
CA ASP A 68 -5.61 -12.66 -11.32
C ASP A 68 -4.25 -12.03 -11.67
N PHE A 69 -4.15 -11.28 -12.79
CA PHE A 69 -2.96 -10.49 -13.14
C PHE A 69 -2.59 -9.45 -12.07
N LEU A 70 -3.57 -8.70 -11.55
CA LEU A 70 -3.34 -7.73 -10.48
C LEU A 70 -2.88 -8.40 -9.19
N SER A 71 -3.48 -9.54 -8.82
CA SER A 71 -3.09 -10.31 -7.64
C SER A 71 -1.65 -10.78 -7.73
N ASP A 72 -1.24 -11.31 -8.88
CA ASP A 72 0.13 -11.80 -9.10
C ASP A 72 1.17 -10.68 -9.07
N SER A 73 0.84 -9.50 -9.63
CA SER A 73 1.73 -8.34 -9.63
C SER A 73 1.84 -7.66 -8.25
N TRP A 74 0.73 -7.56 -7.50
CA TRP A 74 0.72 -6.92 -6.18
C TRP A 74 1.45 -7.73 -5.11
N GLN A 75 1.41 -9.06 -5.16
CA GLN A 75 2.10 -9.90 -4.17
C GLN A 75 3.62 -9.67 -4.14
N GLN A 76 4.21 -9.16 -5.22
CA GLN A 76 5.65 -8.92 -5.32
C GLN A 76 6.10 -7.61 -4.65
N ASP A 77 5.23 -6.61 -4.54
CA ASP A 77 5.59 -5.28 -4.04
C ASP A 77 5.51 -5.14 -2.50
N ILE A 78 4.59 -5.89 -1.88
CA ILE A 78 4.21 -5.73 -0.47
C ILE A 78 5.29 -6.20 0.52
N LEU A 79 6.19 -7.11 0.11
CA LEU A 79 7.18 -7.68 1.02
C LEU A 79 8.42 -6.77 1.10
N PRO A 80 8.82 -6.32 2.30
CA PRO A 80 10.10 -5.68 2.47
C PRO A 80 11.17 -6.70 2.08
N ASN A 81 12.03 -6.33 1.14
CA ASN A 81 13.18 -7.15 0.78
C ASN A 81 14.05 -7.27 2.04
N LYS A 82 14.29 -8.51 2.47
CA LYS A 82 14.94 -8.86 3.73
C LYS A 82 16.39 -8.39 3.77
#